data_AF-A0A2K9A0P4-F1
#
_entry.id   AF-A0A2K9A0P4-F1
#
_cell.length_a   1.000
_cell.length_b   1.000
_cell.length_c   1.000
_cell.angle_alpha   90.00
_cell.angle_beta   90.00
_cell.angle_gamma   90.00
#
_symmetry.space_group_name_H-M   'P 1'
#
loop_
_entity.id
_entity.type
_entity.pdbx_description
1 polymer ?
#
loop_
_entity_poly.entity_id
_entity_poly.type
_entity_poly.pdbx_seq_one_letter_code
_entity_poly.pdbx_strand_id
1 'polypeptide(L)'
;MFLYLYNTPVMYVDNTGTLPEWIEDIGRFFCGAIITLSAIVLTTTTVLLLLIPGAASVPLFTLNMAAYGAMLMLSPFSGKIKSDMSNIGWNPFNDDESLVLSSSNISFYKSVFVIRYGGKSTIGGGISFLVIGIGRGETRLSTVRHEYGHHKQQRLLGLGLYTPVVAIPSLISAATSSNNTHSNRWYEKWATNWGNRGFIWW
;
A
#
# COMPACT_ATOMS: atom_id res chain seq x y z
N MET A 1 -14.87 41.47 -14.44
CA MET A 1 -15.43 41.69 -13.08
C MET A 1 -15.45 40.33 -12.40
N PHE A 2 -14.60 40.15 -11.39
CA PHE A 2 -14.56 38.94 -10.56
C PHE A 2 -15.86 38.85 -9.77
N LEU A 3 -16.73 37.89 -10.11
CA LEU A 3 -17.86 37.59 -9.25
C LEU A 3 -17.38 36.59 -8.18
N TYR A 4 -16.88 37.17 -7.10
CA TYR A 4 -16.70 36.49 -5.83
C TYR A 4 -18.06 35.90 -5.41
N LEU A 5 -18.08 34.59 -5.24
CA LEU A 5 -19.25 33.75 -5.03
C LEU A 5 -20.01 34.18 -3.77
N TYR A 6 -21.11 34.91 -3.97
CA TYR A 6 -22.31 34.96 -3.13
C TYR A 6 -22.15 34.93 -1.59
N ASN A 7 -21.29 35.80 -1.06
CA ASN A 7 -21.46 36.51 0.23
C ASN A 7 -22.18 35.79 1.41
N THR A 8 -21.88 34.51 1.68
CA THR A 8 -22.45 33.80 2.86
C THR A 8 -21.38 32.88 3.50
N PRO A 9 -20.82 33.24 4.67
CA PRO A 9 -19.56 32.64 5.15
C PRO A 9 -19.68 31.36 6.00
N VAL A 10 -20.85 30.72 6.17
CA VAL A 10 -21.00 29.77 7.31
C VAL A 10 -21.53 28.36 7.03
N MET A 11 -22.36 28.02 6.04
CA MET A 11 -22.74 26.61 5.84
C MET A 11 -23.07 26.26 4.39
N TYR A 12 -22.24 25.41 3.77
CA TYR A 12 -22.67 24.60 2.64
C TYR A 12 -23.38 23.36 3.23
N VAL A 13 -24.69 23.29 3.07
CA VAL A 13 -25.47 22.06 3.33
C VAL A 13 -25.68 21.39 1.98
N ASP A 14 -25.10 20.20 1.82
CA ASP A 14 -25.28 19.36 0.63
C ASP A 14 -26.63 18.64 0.71
N ASN A 15 -27.63 19.20 0.02
CA ASN A 15 -28.98 18.64 -0.06
C ASN A 15 -29.11 17.52 -1.12
N THR A 16 -28.02 17.15 -1.82
CA THR A 16 -28.04 16.22 -2.97
C THR A 16 -27.11 15.01 -2.79
N GLY A 17 -26.19 15.06 -1.84
CA GLY A 17 -25.14 14.04 -1.68
C GLY A 17 -24.06 14.09 -2.77
N THR A 18 -23.97 15.19 -3.52
CA THR A 18 -23.05 15.35 -4.66
C THR A 18 -22.29 16.66 -4.53
N LEU A 19 -21.30 16.68 -3.64
CA LEU A 19 -20.28 17.73 -3.66
C LEU A 19 -19.64 17.77 -5.07
N PRO A 20 -19.47 18.96 -5.67
CA PRO A 20 -18.71 19.10 -6.91
C PRO A 20 -17.31 18.48 -6.78
N GLU A 21 -16.90 17.72 -7.78
CA GLU A 21 -15.63 16.96 -7.78
C GLU A 21 -14.40 17.82 -7.46
N TRP A 22 -14.40 19.09 -7.88
CA TRP A 22 -13.32 20.03 -7.58
C TRP A 22 -13.20 20.37 -6.09
N ILE A 23 -14.31 20.35 -5.33
CA ILE A 23 -14.31 20.52 -3.87
C ILE A 23 -13.74 19.28 -3.20
N GLU A 24 -14.13 18.09 -3.66
CA GLU A 24 -13.56 16.84 -3.16
C GLU A 24 -12.04 16.77 -3.42
N ASP A 25 -11.60 17.23 -4.59
CA ASP A 25 -10.18 17.26 -4.97
C ASP A 25 -9.37 18.23 -4.12
N ILE A 26 -9.92 19.40 -3.77
CA ILE A 26 -9.33 20.31 -2.78
C ILE A 26 -9.23 19.62 -1.42
N GLY A 27 -10.30 18.96 -0.98
CA GLY A 27 -10.33 18.21 0.28
C GLY A 27 -9.26 17.11 0.31
N ARG A 28 -9.18 16.29 -0.74
CA ARG A 28 -8.16 15.24 -0.92
C ARG A 28 -6.75 15.82 -0.86
N PHE A 29 -6.50 16.97 -1.49
CA PHE A 29 -5.20 17.62 -1.45
C PHE A 29 -4.79 18.03 -0.03
N PHE A 30 -5.63 18.76 0.69
CA PHE A 30 -5.30 19.24 2.04
C PHE A 30 -5.27 18.12 3.07
N CYS A 31 -6.23 17.20 3.06
CA CYS A 31 -6.20 16.01 3.92
C CYS A 31 -4.98 15.14 3.62
N GLY A 32 -4.65 14.95 2.34
CA GLY A 32 -3.46 14.24 1.91
C GLY A 32 -2.17 14.90 2.41
N ALA A 33 -2.07 16.23 2.36
CA ALA A 33 -0.92 16.97 2.87
C ALA A 33 -0.73 16.79 4.38
N ILE A 34 -1.81 16.87 5.17
CA ILE A 34 -1.78 16.64 6.61
C ILE A 34 -1.30 15.22 6.91
N ILE A 35 -1.92 14.21 6.30
CA ILE A 35 -1.55 12.80 6.49
C ILE A 35 -0.08 12.58 6.13
N THR A 36 0.36 13.10 4.98
CA THR A 36 1.74 12.94 4.49
C THR A 36 2.74 13.53 5.46
N LEU A 37 2.54 14.78 5.89
CA LEU A 37 3.47 15.47 6.80
C LEU A 37 3.53 14.78 8.16
N SER A 38 2.39 14.44 8.75
CA SER A 38 2.33 13.73 10.03
C SER A 38 3.00 12.35 9.94
N ALA A 39 2.71 11.60 8.88
CA ALA A 39 3.26 10.27 8.69
C ALA A 39 4.77 10.29 8.39
N ILE A 40 5.29 11.28 7.66
CA ILE A 40 6.73 11.46 7.46
C ILE A 40 7.43 11.76 8.78
N VAL A 41 6.90 12.69 9.59
CA VAL A 41 7.48 13.02 10.91
C VAL A 41 7.51 11.79 11.82
N LEU A 42 6.44 11.00 11.85
CA LEU A 42 6.42 9.76 12.62
C LEU A 42 7.40 8.72 12.06
N THR A 43 7.50 8.57 10.74
CA THR A 43 8.43 7.63 10.10
C THR A 43 9.88 7.99 10.41
N THR A 44 10.25 9.27 10.33
CA THR A 44 11.63 9.72 10.58
C THR A 44 12.01 9.59 12.05
N THR A 45 11.11 9.93 12.97
CA THR A 45 11.34 9.81 14.42
C THR A 45 11.39 8.35 14.89
N THR A 46 10.71 7.43 14.18
CA THR A 46 10.67 6.00 14.54
C THR A 46 11.54 5.12 13.64
N VAL A 47 12.37 5.70 12.75
CA VAL A 47 13.09 4.94 11.71
C VAL A 47 14.00 3.85 12.29
N LEU A 48 14.62 4.07 13.45
CA LEU A 48 15.49 3.07 14.09
C LEU A 48 14.70 1.84 14.56
N LEU A 49 13.39 1.97 14.82
CA LEU A 49 12.52 0.85 15.16
C LEU A 49 12.35 -0.12 13.99
N LEU A 50 12.64 0.28 12.74
CA LEU A 50 12.63 -0.63 11.59
C LEU A 50 13.56 -1.82 11.79
N LEU A 51 14.65 -1.67 12.55
CA LEU A 51 15.62 -2.74 12.76
C LEU A 51 15.21 -3.72 13.87
N ILE A 52 14.21 -3.37 14.69
CA ILE A 52 13.86 -4.09 15.91
C ILE A 52 12.64 -4.99 15.66
N PRO A 53 12.71 -6.29 16.03
CA PRO A 53 11.58 -7.20 15.96
C PRO A 53 10.33 -6.65 16.67
N GLY A 54 9.17 -6.75 16.02
CA GLY A 54 7.87 -6.25 16.49
C GLY A 54 7.70 -4.74 16.36
N ALA A 55 8.71 -3.96 16.80
CA ALA A 55 8.67 -2.50 16.80
C ALA A 55 8.69 -1.88 15.39
N ALA A 56 9.20 -2.62 14.39
CA ALA A 56 9.18 -2.20 12.98
C ALA A 56 7.77 -1.92 12.44
N SER A 57 6.72 -2.43 13.09
CA SER A 57 5.32 -2.16 12.72
C SER A 57 4.99 -0.67 12.63
N VAL A 58 5.53 0.16 13.54
CA VAL A 58 5.22 1.59 13.59
C VAL A 58 5.77 2.33 12.36
N PRO A 59 7.09 2.33 12.10
CA PRO A 59 7.64 3.02 10.94
C PRO A 59 7.16 2.42 9.60
N LEU A 60 6.86 1.12 9.54
CA LEU A 60 6.25 0.51 8.35
C LEU A 60 4.85 1.03 8.09
N PHE A 61 4.00 1.11 9.11
CA PHE A 61 2.66 1.66 8.99
C PHE A 61 2.70 3.13 8.57
N THR A 62 3.53 3.95 9.23
CA THR A 62 3.61 5.38 8.95
C THR A 62 4.20 5.64 7.56
N LEU A 63 5.17 4.85 7.09
CA LEU A 63 5.68 4.95 5.72
C LEU A 63 4.56 4.73 4.69
N ASN A 64 3.73 3.70 4.88
CA ASN A 64 2.63 3.41 3.97
C ASN A 64 1.50 4.46 4.05
N MET A 65 1.28 5.07 5.23
CA MET A 65 0.36 6.20 5.37
C MET A 65 0.88 7.48 4.74
N ALA A 66 2.19 7.71 4.74
CA ALA A 66 2.79 8.79 3.98
C ALA A 66 2.55 8.60 2.47
N ALA A 67 2.69 7.38 1.97
CA ALA A 67 2.36 7.06 0.57
C ALA A 67 0.86 7.27 0.27
N TYR A 68 -0.03 6.89 1.19
CA TYR A 68 -1.48 7.14 1.05
C TYR A 68 -1.80 8.64 0.96
N GLY A 69 -1.27 9.45 1.89
CA GLY A 69 -1.42 10.90 1.86
C GLY A 69 -0.90 11.49 0.56
N ALA A 70 0.25 11.02 0.06
CA ALA A 70 0.81 11.48 -1.21
C ALA A 70 -0.09 11.12 -2.40
N MET A 71 -0.70 9.93 -2.41
CA MET A 71 -1.64 9.53 -3.47
C MET A 71 -2.93 10.37 -3.43
N LEU A 72 -3.41 10.74 -2.25
CA LEU A 72 -4.51 11.70 -2.12
C LEU A 72 -4.15 13.06 -2.75
N MET A 73 -2.96 13.59 -2.43
CA MET A 73 -2.47 14.86 -3.00
C MET A 73 -2.29 14.82 -4.52
N LEU A 74 -1.89 13.68 -5.07
CA LEU A 74 -1.66 13.52 -6.50
C LEU A 74 -2.94 13.21 -7.30
N SER A 75 -3.99 12.70 -6.64
CA SER A 75 -5.22 12.28 -7.32
C SER A 75 -5.92 13.38 -8.14
N PRO A 76 -5.94 14.67 -7.74
CA PRO A 76 -6.51 15.75 -8.57
C PRO A 76 -5.75 15.97 -9.89
N PHE A 77 -4.47 15.60 -9.93
CA PHE A 77 -3.58 15.86 -11.07
C PHE A 77 -3.35 14.63 -11.95
N SER A 78 -3.91 13.47 -11.58
CA SER A 78 -3.69 12.21 -12.29
C SER A 78 -4.94 11.34 -12.28
N GLY A 79 -5.63 11.29 -13.42
CA GLY A 79 -6.82 10.45 -13.60
C GLY A 79 -6.57 8.96 -13.34
N LYS A 80 -5.33 8.47 -13.58
CA LYS A 80 -4.97 7.08 -13.25
C LYS A 80 -4.89 6.84 -11.75
N ILE A 81 -4.23 7.73 -11.00
CA ILE A 81 -4.17 7.63 -9.54
C ILE A 81 -5.58 7.79 -8.96
N LYS A 82 -6.36 8.75 -9.46
CA LYS A 82 -7.76 8.95 -9.05
C LYS A 82 -8.59 7.70 -9.26
N SER A 83 -8.49 7.08 -10.44
CA SER A 83 -9.20 5.83 -10.76
C SER A 83 -8.77 4.68 -9.83
N ASP A 84 -7.47 4.52 -9.57
CA ASP A 84 -6.96 3.47 -8.70
C ASP A 84 -7.41 3.65 -7.24
N MET A 85 -7.36 4.89 -6.74
CA MET A 85 -7.81 5.24 -5.38
C MET A 85 -9.32 5.12 -5.23
N SER A 86 -10.08 5.52 -6.24
CA SER A 86 -11.54 5.35 -6.25
C SER A 86 -11.94 3.88 -6.33
N ASN A 87 -11.17 3.04 -7.02
CA ASN A 87 -11.42 1.60 -7.13
C ASN A 87 -11.37 0.90 -5.76
N ILE A 88 -10.52 1.37 -4.84
CA ILE A 88 -10.50 0.91 -3.44
C ILE A 88 -11.40 1.73 -2.51
N GLY A 89 -12.28 2.58 -3.04
CA GLY A 89 -13.18 3.44 -2.27
C GLY A 89 -12.44 4.44 -1.37
N TRP A 90 -11.24 4.86 -1.76
CA TRP A 90 -10.36 5.73 -0.96
C TRP A 90 -9.99 5.13 0.41
N ASN A 91 -10.08 3.80 0.56
CA ASN A 91 -9.79 3.11 1.81
C ASN A 91 -8.38 2.48 1.78
N PRO A 92 -7.39 3.02 2.54
CA PRO A 92 -6.07 2.41 2.60
C PRO A 92 -6.07 1.04 3.30
N PHE A 93 -7.14 0.69 4.01
CA PHE A 93 -7.32 -0.59 4.68
C PHE A 93 -8.12 -1.60 3.84
N ASN A 94 -8.24 -1.39 2.53
CA ASN A 94 -8.86 -2.34 1.60
C ASN A 94 -8.35 -3.77 1.84
N ASP A 95 -9.27 -4.73 1.92
CA ASP A 95 -8.97 -6.16 2.10
C ASP A 95 -9.35 -7.01 0.88
N ASP A 96 -9.70 -6.38 -0.24
CA ASP A 96 -10.04 -7.09 -1.46
C ASP A 96 -8.82 -7.17 -2.39
N GLU A 97 -8.30 -8.39 -2.58
CA GLU A 97 -7.18 -8.63 -3.49
C GLU A 97 -7.54 -8.40 -4.95
N SER A 98 -8.82 -8.54 -5.32
CA SER A 98 -9.27 -8.31 -6.69
C SER A 98 -9.18 -6.82 -7.05
N LEU A 99 -9.45 -5.91 -6.10
CA LEU A 99 -9.26 -4.47 -6.27
C LEU A 99 -7.79 -4.07 -6.37
N VAL A 100 -6.90 -4.85 -5.74
CA VAL A 100 -5.45 -4.68 -5.92
C VAL A 100 -5.03 -5.07 -7.33
N LEU A 101 -5.51 -6.22 -7.83
CA LEU A 101 -5.16 -6.73 -9.16
C LEU A 101 -5.85 -5.96 -10.31
N SER A 102 -6.98 -5.31 -10.08
CA SER A 102 -7.66 -4.48 -11.08
C SER A 102 -7.02 -3.11 -11.29
N SER A 103 -6.17 -2.65 -10.36
CA SER A 103 -5.58 -1.32 -10.44
C SER A 103 -4.53 -1.15 -11.54
N SER A 104 -4.33 0.09 -11.98
CA SER A 104 -3.46 0.42 -13.11
C SER A 104 -2.01 0.69 -12.68
N ASN A 105 -1.79 1.46 -11.62
CA ASN A 105 -0.49 1.93 -11.16
C ASN A 105 -0.26 1.67 -9.68
N ILE A 106 -1.26 1.94 -8.84
CA ILE A 106 -1.15 1.84 -7.39
C ILE A 106 -2.39 1.17 -6.79
N SER A 107 -2.30 0.70 -5.56
CA SER A 107 -3.44 0.28 -4.74
C SER A 107 -3.02 0.27 -3.27
N PHE A 108 -3.93 -0.15 -2.39
CA PHE A 108 -3.63 -0.45 -1.00
C PHE A 108 -4.24 -1.80 -0.62
N TYR A 109 -3.53 -2.54 0.23
CA TYR A 109 -3.99 -3.79 0.80
C TYR A 109 -3.65 -3.84 2.29
N LYS A 110 -4.67 -3.82 3.15
CA LYS A 110 -4.54 -3.87 4.61
C LYS A 110 -3.49 -2.87 5.15
N SER A 111 -3.60 -1.59 4.76
CA SER A 111 -2.69 -0.47 5.07
C SER A 111 -1.33 -0.47 4.38
N VAL A 112 -1.05 -1.44 3.50
CA VAL A 112 0.22 -1.50 2.77
C VAL A 112 0.03 -0.94 1.38
N PHE A 113 0.91 -0.02 1.00
CA PHE A 113 0.97 0.56 -0.33
C PHE A 113 1.40 -0.50 -1.34
N VAL A 114 0.63 -0.61 -2.42
CA VAL A 114 0.88 -1.54 -3.51
C VAL A 114 1.24 -0.76 -4.76
N ILE A 115 2.38 -1.10 -5.37
CA ILE A 115 2.83 -0.56 -6.65
C ILE A 115 2.62 -1.62 -7.73
N ARG A 116 1.95 -1.24 -8.82
CA ARG A 116 1.83 -2.07 -10.02
C ARG A 116 2.98 -1.78 -10.98
N TYR A 117 3.77 -2.80 -11.31
CA TYR A 117 4.95 -2.67 -12.18
C TYR A 117 4.90 -3.60 -13.39
N GLY A 118 5.78 -3.36 -14.36
CA GLY A 118 5.83 -4.12 -15.62
C GLY A 118 4.65 -3.83 -16.56
N GLY A 119 4.57 -4.55 -17.68
CA GLY A 119 3.44 -4.53 -18.60
C GLY A 119 2.47 -5.69 -18.35
N LYS A 120 1.33 -5.70 -19.06
CA LYS A 120 0.38 -6.84 -19.00
C LYS A 120 1.00 -8.16 -19.47
N SER A 121 2.01 -8.08 -20.34
CA SER A 121 2.76 -9.23 -20.86
C SER A 121 3.96 -9.63 -19.98
N THR A 122 4.25 -8.90 -18.90
CA THR A 122 5.32 -9.26 -17.96
C THR A 122 4.90 -10.47 -17.13
N ILE A 123 5.83 -11.40 -16.90
CA ILE A 123 5.63 -12.58 -16.05
C ILE A 123 5.04 -12.14 -14.70
N GLY A 124 3.91 -12.74 -14.32
CA GLY A 124 3.22 -12.47 -13.06
C GLY A 124 4.09 -12.80 -11.85
N GLY A 125 3.92 -12.03 -10.78
CA GLY A 125 4.67 -12.19 -9.54
C GLY A 125 4.52 -10.97 -8.64
N GLY A 126 5.16 -11.02 -7.48
CA GLY A 126 5.21 -9.94 -6.53
C GLY A 126 6.56 -9.84 -5.84
N ILE A 127 6.71 -8.76 -5.09
CA ILE A 127 7.84 -8.54 -4.19
C ILE A 127 7.33 -7.71 -3.00
N SER A 128 7.78 -8.03 -1.79
CA SER A 128 7.49 -7.21 -0.61
C SER A 128 8.76 -6.79 0.10
N PHE A 129 9.01 -5.49 0.11
CA PHE A 129 10.02 -4.86 0.94
C PHE A 129 9.59 -3.44 1.30
N LEU A 130 9.11 -3.24 2.53
CA LEU A 130 8.49 -2.01 3.06
C LEU A 130 7.11 -1.72 2.48
N VAL A 131 7.01 -1.82 1.16
CA VAL A 131 5.81 -1.74 0.33
C VAL A 131 5.65 -3.05 -0.44
N ILE A 132 4.49 -3.26 -1.06
CA ILE A 132 4.23 -4.40 -1.93
C ILE A 132 4.35 -3.95 -3.39
N GLY A 133 5.07 -4.72 -4.20
CA GLY A 133 5.05 -4.64 -5.64
C GLY A 133 4.28 -5.83 -6.21
N ILE A 134 3.39 -5.58 -7.17
CA ILE A 134 2.69 -6.63 -7.93
C ILE A 134 2.82 -6.37 -9.42
N GLY A 135 3.20 -7.40 -10.18
CA GLY A 135 3.25 -7.33 -11.65
C GLY A 135 1.88 -7.05 -12.27
N ARG A 136 1.82 -6.21 -13.32
CA ARG A 136 0.57 -5.95 -14.06
C ARG A 136 -0.01 -7.17 -14.77
N GLY A 137 0.81 -8.19 -15.04
CA GLY A 137 0.38 -9.49 -15.58
C GLY A 137 -0.08 -10.50 -14.52
N GLU A 138 -0.01 -10.19 -13.23
CA GLU A 138 -0.46 -11.10 -12.17
C GLU A 138 -1.99 -11.13 -12.08
N THR A 139 -2.55 -12.34 -12.02
CA THR A 139 -3.99 -12.60 -11.97
C THR A 139 -4.41 -13.43 -10.75
N ARG A 140 -3.44 -13.96 -10.01
CA ARG A 140 -3.69 -14.82 -8.83
C ARG A 140 -3.87 -13.96 -7.59
N LEU A 141 -5.05 -14.00 -7.00
CA LEU A 141 -5.35 -13.35 -5.71
C LEU A 141 -4.41 -13.82 -4.60
N SER A 142 -3.95 -15.08 -4.66
CA SER A 142 -3.00 -15.64 -3.72
C SER A 142 -1.66 -14.91 -3.70
N THR A 143 -1.22 -14.32 -4.82
CA THR A 143 0.04 -13.56 -4.87
C THR A 143 -0.04 -12.31 -3.98
N VAL A 144 -1.17 -11.59 -4.00
CA VAL A 144 -1.37 -10.41 -3.14
C VAL A 144 -1.32 -10.81 -1.66
N ARG A 145 -2.00 -11.89 -1.28
CA ARG A 145 -1.96 -12.43 0.10
C ARG A 145 -0.55 -12.86 0.49
N HIS A 146 0.15 -13.52 -0.42
CA HIS A 146 1.51 -14.00 -0.23
C HIS A 146 2.49 -12.84 0.04
N GLU A 147 2.47 -11.79 -0.77
CA GLU A 147 3.30 -10.60 -0.55
C GLU A 147 2.94 -9.89 0.75
N TYR A 148 1.66 -9.85 1.13
CA TYR A 148 1.26 -9.34 2.44
C TYR A 148 1.78 -10.21 3.59
N GLY A 149 1.92 -11.52 3.37
CA GLY A 149 2.60 -12.43 4.29
C GLY A 149 4.06 -12.04 4.55
N HIS A 150 4.80 -11.70 3.49
CA HIS A 150 6.14 -11.13 3.61
C HIS A 150 6.15 -9.80 4.36
N HIS A 151 5.19 -8.91 4.11
CA HIS A 151 5.06 -7.67 4.89
C HIS A 151 4.84 -7.95 6.39
N LYS A 152 4.04 -8.96 6.76
CA LYS A 152 3.88 -9.39 8.16
C LYS A 152 5.18 -9.92 8.76
N GLN A 153 5.98 -10.64 7.99
CA GLN A 153 7.33 -11.06 8.43
C GLN A 153 8.24 -9.86 8.68
N GLN A 154 8.18 -8.81 7.86
CA GLN A 154 8.95 -7.57 8.09
C GLN A 154 8.56 -6.90 9.41
N ARG A 155 7.26 -6.82 9.69
CA ARG A 155 6.74 -6.25 10.94
C ARG A 155 7.19 -7.04 12.17
N LEU A 156 7.17 -8.38 12.10
CA LEU A 156 7.55 -9.22 13.23
C LEU A 156 9.06 -9.25 13.45
N LEU A 157 9.85 -9.42 12.41
CA LEU A 157 11.29 -9.63 12.53
C LEU A 157 12.09 -8.32 12.56
N GLY A 158 11.48 -7.22 12.10
CA GLY A 158 12.22 -6.01 11.75
C GLY A 158 13.16 -6.25 10.57
N LEU A 159 13.60 -5.20 9.91
CA LEU A 159 14.54 -5.27 8.78
C LEU A 159 15.89 -5.86 9.17
N GLY A 160 16.30 -5.74 10.43
CA GLY A 160 17.56 -6.29 10.93
C GLY A 160 17.63 -7.81 10.78
N LEU A 161 16.55 -8.52 11.11
CA LEU A 161 16.47 -9.98 10.96
C LEU A 161 15.79 -10.40 9.66
N TYR A 162 14.75 -9.70 9.23
CA TYR A 162 14.03 -10.02 7.99
C TYR A 162 14.96 -10.02 6.78
N THR A 163 15.83 -9.03 6.66
CA THR A 163 16.69 -8.89 5.47
C THR A 163 17.60 -10.10 5.27
N PRO A 164 18.45 -10.50 6.24
CA PRO A 164 19.33 -11.66 6.08
C PRO A 164 18.61 -13.02 6.14
N VAL A 165 17.51 -13.15 6.89
CA VAL A 165 16.85 -14.45 7.12
C VAL A 165 15.77 -14.78 6.09
N VAL A 166 15.13 -13.75 5.53
CA VAL A 166 13.97 -13.88 4.64
C VAL A 166 14.25 -13.24 3.28
N ALA A 167 14.52 -11.94 3.23
CA ALA A 167 14.57 -11.20 1.97
C ALA A 167 15.69 -11.69 1.03
N ILE A 168 16.92 -11.77 1.53
CA ILE A 168 18.08 -12.22 0.74
C ILE A 168 17.91 -13.69 0.28
N PRO A 169 17.59 -14.65 1.17
CA PRO A 169 17.35 -16.03 0.75
C PRO A 169 16.18 -16.19 -0.24
N SER A 170 15.10 -15.42 -0.08
CA SER A 170 13.94 -15.44 -0.99
C SER A 170 14.33 -14.95 -2.38
N LEU A 171 15.02 -13.81 -2.49
CA LEU A 171 15.49 -13.27 -3.77
C LEU A 171 16.46 -14.22 -4.49
N ILE A 172 17.43 -14.80 -3.76
CA ILE A 172 18.37 -15.77 -4.34
C ILE A 172 17.62 -17.00 -4.86
N SER A 173 16.69 -17.52 -4.07
CA SER A 173 15.90 -18.71 -4.41
C SER A 173 14.98 -18.44 -5.61
N ALA A 174 14.32 -17.28 -5.66
CA ALA A 174 13.50 -16.88 -6.81
C ALA A 174 14.32 -16.79 -8.10
N ALA A 175 15.60 -16.39 -8.02
CA ALA A 175 16.49 -16.29 -9.18
C ALA A 175 17.14 -17.61 -9.61
N THR A 176 17.31 -18.56 -8.69
CA THR A 176 18.17 -19.75 -8.90
C THR A 176 17.46 -21.09 -8.80
N SER A 177 16.26 -21.13 -8.20
CA SER A 177 15.55 -22.37 -7.91
C SER A 177 14.30 -22.53 -8.77
N SER A 178 13.86 -23.77 -8.98
CA SER A 178 12.55 -24.04 -9.59
C SER A 178 11.42 -23.51 -8.71
N ASN A 179 10.28 -23.16 -9.30
CA ASN A 179 9.10 -22.68 -8.55
C ASN A 179 8.66 -23.64 -7.42
N ASN A 180 8.76 -24.96 -7.65
CA ASN A 180 8.41 -25.96 -6.64
C ASN A 180 9.41 -25.99 -5.48
N THR A 181 10.70 -25.80 -5.77
CA THR A 181 11.73 -25.72 -4.73
C THR A 181 11.59 -24.42 -3.95
N HIS A 182 11.39 -23.30 -4.64
CA HIS A 182 11.24 -21.98 -4.06
C HIS A 182 10.05 -21.92 -3.10
N SER A 183 8.85 -22.27 -3.58
CA SER A 183 7.61 -22.26 -2.78
C SER A 183 7.65 -23.19 -1.55
N ASN A 184 8.55 -24.17 -1.53
CA ASN A 184 8.71 -25.09 -0.41
C ASN A 184 9.66 -24.60 0.69
N ARG A 185 10.36 -23.48 0.49
CA ARG A 185 11.27 -22.88 1.49
C ARG A 185 10.47 -22.28 2.66
N TRP A 186 11.09 -22.19 3.82
CA TRP A 186 10.40 -21.78 5.05
C TRP A 186 9.84 -20.36 4.94
N TYR A 187 10.60 -19.42 4.34
CA TYR A 187 10.17 -18.04 4.16
C TYR A 187 8.94 -17.90 3.24
N GLU A 188 8.87 -18.69 2.18
CA GLU A 188 7.72 -18.73 1.25
C GLU A 188 6.49 -19.39 1.86
N LYS A 189 6.70 -20.51 2.59
CA LYS A 189 5.63 -21.21 3.31
C LYS A 189 5.04 -20.34 4.41
N TRP A 190 5.88 -19.65 5.18
CA TRP A 190 5.44 -18.73 6.20
C TRP A 190 4.68 -17.55 5.60
N ALA A 191 5.17 -16.97 4.50
CA ALA A 191 4.49 -15.87 3.82
C ALA A 191 3.10 -16.31 3.34
N THR A 192 3.00 -17.48 2.68
CA THR A 192 1.72 -18.05 2.24
C THR A 192 0.77 -18.33 3.42
N ASN A 193 1.26 -19.00 4.46
CA ASN A 193 0.46 -19.33 5.64
C ASN A 193 -0.03 -18.09 6.38
N TRP A 194 0.83 -17.09 6.52
CA TRP A 194 0.47 -15.86 7.21
C TRP A 194 -0.45 -15.04 6.33
N GLY A 195 -0.19 -14.89 5.03
CA GLY A 195 -1.06 -14.21 4.07
C GLY A 195 -2.49 -14.74 4.07
N ASN A 196 -2.65 -16.07 4.13
CA ASN A 196 -3.96 -16.72 4.19
C ASN A 196 -4.65 -16.61 5.56
N ARG A 197 -3.90 -16.36 6.63
CA ARG A 197 -4.47 -16.07 7.95
C ARG A 197 -4.83 -14.59 8.03
N GLY A 198 -5.94 -14.29 8.71
CA GLY A 198 -6.35 -12.92 9.04
C GLY A 198 -5.30 -12.17 9.88
N PHE A 199 -5.66 -11.00 10.40
CA PHE A 199 -4.77 -10.20 11.25
C PHE A 199 -4.26 -11.08 12.41
N ILE A 200 -2.95 -11.31 12.48
CA ILE A 200 -2.36 -12.11 13.55
C ILE A 200 -1.99 -11.14 14.67
N TRP A 201 -2.64 -11.31 15.82
CA TRP A 201 -2.31 -10.61 17.06
C TRP A 201 -1.00 -11.17 17.62
N TRP A 202 -0.04 -10.27 17.84
CA TRP A 202 0.97 -10.34 18.89
C TRP A 202 1.36 -8.91 19.25
#